data_AF-A0A7I6MY80-F1
#
_entry.id   AF-A0A7I6MY80-F1
#
_cell.length_a   1.000
_cell.length_b   1.000
_cell.length_c   1.000
_cell.angle_alpha   90.00
_cell.angle_beta   90.00
_cell.angle_gamma   90.00
#
_symmetry.space_group_name_H-M   'P 1'
#
loop_
_entity.id
_entity.type
_entity.pdbx_description
1 polymer ?
#
loop_
_entity_poly.entity_id
_entity_poly.type
_entity_poly.pdbx_seq_one_letter_code
_entity_poly.pdbx_strand_id
1 'polypeptide(L)'
;LTALNCHLVAKAALQSSQPPQQYKVVLEKHLVGILLLVFVRTDHAEHVKEAKGATAGVGIMGMMGNKGGAAVRLRFYDSTLCFVCAHLAAHRENVVGRNTDYLNILGKIQFSDTEEANYTNDDPSAPSSTCGEPSILNHDFVFWIGDLNYRIQDDISTEEVFRVAESGGPLTELVQRDQLSIERKRGNVLQGFEEGELHFPPTYKYQAGTSIYEKRPEKKLRAPAWCDRILWKAKAPETVSLQQYDAVMGLNLSDHKPVHAFFDVQVKHQVMAKKNKVS
;
A
#
# COMPACT_ATOMS: atom_id res chain seq x y z
N LEU A 1 -6.40 -4.22 13.92
CA LEU A 1 -7.18 -2.98 13.66
C LEU A 1 -7.44 -2.17 14.93
N THR A 2 -7.96 -2.76 16.01
CA THR A 2 -8.31 -2.03 17.25
C THR A 2 -7.18 -1.17 17.83
N ALA A 3 -5.97 -1.72 17.99
CA ALA A 3 -4.84 -0.95 18.56
C ALA A 3 -4.39 0.24 17.67
N LEU A 4 -4.36 0.04 16.34
CA LEU A 4 -4.02 1.12 15.39
C LEU A 4 -5.11 2.19 15.36
N ASN A 5 -6.38 1.78 15.31
CA ASN A 5 -7.52 2.69 15.36
C ASN A 5 -7.52 3.47 16.67
N CYS A 6 -7.28 2.84 17.82
CA CYS A 6 -7.16 3.55 19.09
C CYS A 6 -6.01 4.56 19.06
N HIS A 7 -4.85 4.23 18.46
CA HIS A 7 -3.73 5.17 18.37
C HIS A 7 -4.03 6.38 17.47
N LEU A 8 -4.58 6.14 16.27
CA LEU A 8 -4.92 7.20 15.31
C LEU A 8 -6.11 8.04 15.79
N VAL A 9 -7.14 7.39 16.33
CA VAL A 9 -8.33 8.06 16.88
C VAL A 9 -7.99 8.79 18.18
N ALA A 10 -7.09 8.31 19.05
CA ALA A 10 -6.71 9.07 20.25
C ALA A 10 -6.05 10.42 19.92
N LYS A 11 -5.29 10.51 18.82
CA LYS A 11 -4.75 11.79 18.33
C LYS A 11 -5.84 12.71 17.77
N ALA A 12 -6.87 12.17 17.11
CA ALA A 12 -7.98 12.95 16.53
C ALA A 12 -9.11 13.29 17.54
N ALA A 13 -9.35 12.42 18.52
CA ALA A 13 -10.47 12.49 19.47
C ALA A 13 -10.25 13.49 20.62
N LEU A 14 -9.05 14.07 20.74
CA LEU A 14 -8.82 15.20 21.63
C LEU A 14 -9.51 16.50 21.15
N GLN A 15 -10.20 16.49 20.00
CA GLN A 15 -10.75 17.69 19.36
C GLN A 15 -12.23 17.63 18.90
N SER A 16 -13.03 16.58 19.16
CA SER A 16 -14.41 16.59 18.64
C SER A 16 -15.47 15.98 19.57
N SER A 17 -16.57 16.71 19.75
CA SER A 17 -17.82 16.28 20.40
C SER A 17 -18.78 15.54 19.45
N GLN A 18 -18.28 15.02 18.32
CA GLN A 18 -19.09 14.35 17.31
C GLN A 18 -19.40 12.91 17.73
N PRO A 19 -20.59 12.38 17.38
CA PRO A 19 -20.89 10.97 17.61
C PRO A 19 -19.90 10.07 16.85
N PRO A 20 -19.60 8.86 17.37
CA PRO A 20 -18.64 7.96 16.73
C PRO A 20 -19.08 7.62 15.31
N GLN A 21 -18.21 7.88 14.35
CA GLN A 21 -18.43 7.54 12.95
C GLN A 21 -18.49 6.02 12.79
N GLN A 22 -19.52 5.52 12.11
CA GLN A 22 -19.66 4.09 11.82
C GLN A 22 -19.10 3.78 10.45
N TYR A 23 -18.48 2.61 10.31
CA TYR A 23 -17.88 2.13 9.08
C TYR A 23 -18.40 0.72 8.77
N LYS A 24 -18.51 0.41 7.47
CA LYS A 24 -18.76 -0.95 6.98
C LYS A 24 -17.63 -1.41 6.06
N VAL A 25 -17.38 -2.71 6.03
CA VAL A 25 -16.48 -3.31 5.04
C VAL A 25 -17.12 -3.17 3.66
N VAL A 26 -16.36 -2.63 2.70
CA VAL A 26 -16.72 -2.60 1.28
C VAL A 26 -16.32 -3.92 0.65
N LEU A 27 -15.05 -4.30 0.82
CA LEU A 27 -14.51 -5.52 0.23
C LEU A 27 -13.23 -5.95 0.99
N GLU A 28 -13.05 -7.25 1.09
CA GLU A 28 -11.86 -7.90 1.64
C GLU A 28 -11.19 -8.75 0.55
N LYS A 29 -9.86 -8.66 0.45
CA LYS A 29 -9.06 -9.63 -0.31
C LYS A 29 -7.85 -10.08 0.48
N HIS A 30 -7.61 -11.38 0.44
CA HIS A 30 -6.46 -12.01 1.08
C HIS A 30 -5.68 -12.83 0.06
N LEU A 31 -4.36 -12.87 0.22
CA LEU A 31 -3.46 -13.76 -0.51
C LEU A 31 -2.36 -14.23 0.44
N VAL A 32 -2.48 -15.47 0.91
CA VAL A 32 -1.56 -16.04 1.90
C VAL A 32 -1.46 -15.15 3.15
N GLY A 33 -0.36 -14.41 3.34
CA GLY A 33 -0.15 -13.49 4.48
C GLY A 33 -0.51 -12.04 4.19
N ILE A 34 -1.03 -11.73 3.00
CA ILE A 34 -1.46 -10.39 2.60
C ILE A 34 -2.96 -10.28 2.87
N LEU A 35 -3.37 -9.22 3.55
CA LEU A 35 -4.76 -8.87 3.79
C LEU A 35 -4.99 -7.40 3.41
N LEU A 36 -5.95 -7.17 2.51
CA LEU A 36 -6.43 -5.85 2.13
C LEU A 36 -7.90 -5.74 2.52
N LEU A 37 -8.20 -4.76 3.38
CA LEU A 37 -9.55 -4.42 3.82
C LEU A 37 -9.87 -2.99 3.41
N VAL A 38 -10.97 -2.81 2.68
CA VAL A 38 -11.48 -1.47 2.34
C VAL A 38 -12.75 -1.23 3.13
N PHE A 39 -12.81 -0.09 3.82
CA PHE A 39 -13.96 0.33 4.62
C PHE A 39 -14.53 1.64 4.06
N VAL A 40 -15.83 1.86 4.26
CA VAL A 40 -16.49 3.12 3.97
C VAL A 40 -17.33 3.55 5.17
N ARG A 41 -17.41 4.87 5.40
CA ARG A 41 -18.32 5.43 6.39
C ARG A 41 -19.77 5.13 5.99
N THR A 42 -20.62 4.81 6.95
CA THR A 42 -21.96 4.27 6.68
C THR A 42 -22.89 5.24 5.95
N ASP A 43 -22.72 6.55 6.13
CA ASP A 43 -23.44 7.60 5.42
C ASP A 43 -23.02 7.74 3.94
N HIS A 44 -21.85 7.24 3.55
CA HIS A 44 -21.40 7.21 2.16
C HIS A 44 -21.58 5.84 1.49
N ALA A 45 -22.17 4.89 2.20
CA ALA A 45 -22.36 3.51 1.77
C ALA A 45 -23.07 3.35 0.42
N GLU A 46 -24.05 4.20 0.12
CA GLU A 46 -24.85 4.17 -1.12
C GLU A 46 -24.10 4.72 -2.34
N HIS A 47 -22.98 5.42 -2.11
CA HIS A 47 -22.15 5.99 -3.18
C HIS A 47 -21.02 5.06 -3.60
N VAL A 48 -20.86 3.89 -2.97
CA VAL A 48 -19.93 2.85 -3.38
C VAL A 48 -20.60 1.94 -4.41
N LYS A 49 -20.02 1.86 -5.61
CA LYS A 49 -20.49 1.05 -6.74
C LYS A 49 -19.33 0.26 -7.33
N GLU A 50 -19.65 -0.79 -8.08
CA GLU A 50 -18.68 -1.54 -8.89
C GLU A 50 -17.42 -1.97 -8.10
N ALA A 51 -17.62 -2.41 -6.85
CA ALA A 51 -16.54 -2.90 -6.00
C ALA A 51 -16.12 -4.30 -6.47
N LYS A 52 -14.86 -4.46 -6.88
CA LYS A 52 -14.26 -5.73 -7.31
C LYS A 52 -12.90 -5.90 -6.67
N GLY A 53 -12.41 -7.12 -6.57
CA GLY A 53 -11.05 -7.36 -6.09
C GLY A 53 -10.41 -8.58 -6.70
N ALA A 54 -9.09 -8.59 -6.74
CA ALA A 54 -8.29 -9.64 -7.35
C ALA A 54 -6.95 -9.80 -6.61
N THR A 55 -6.27 -10.90 -6.86
CA THR A 55 -4.98 -11.24 -6.25
C THR A 55 -4.01 -11.76 -7.30
N ALA A 56 -2.72 -11.52 -7.10
CA ALA A 56 -1.64 -12.05 -7.93
C ALA A 56 -0.49 -12.57 -7.08
N GLY A 57 -0.16 -13.86 -7.19
CA GLY A 57 1.03 -14.45 -6.60
C GLY A 57 2.28 -14.23 -7.45
N VAL A 58 3.41 -13.94 -6.81
CA VAL A 58 4.70 -13.64 -7.47
C VAL A 58 5.91 -14.36 -6.87
N GLY A 59 5.67 -15.44 -6.12
CA GLY A 59 6.71 -16.20 -5.40
C GLY A 59 7.69 -17.00 -6.28
N ILE A 60 8.02 -18.23 -5.89
CA ILE A 60 8.93 -19.09 -6.67
C ILE A 60 8.42 -19.16 -8.13
N MET A 61 9.33 -18.89 -9.08
CA MET A 61 9.04 -18.81 -10.52
C MET A 61 7.96 -17.78 -10.92
N GLY A 62 7.69 -16.78 -10.07
CA GLY A 62 6.68 -15.76 -10.35
C GLY A 62 5.23 -16.26 -10.27
N MET A 63 4.99 -17.48 -9.77
CA MET A 63 3.66 -18.11 -9.77
C MET A 63 3.21 -18.56 -8.37
N MET A 64 4.13 -19.09 -7.54
CA MET A 64 3.74 -19.76 -6.29
C MET A 64 4.63 -19.36 -5.11
N GLY A 65 4.07 -18.61 -4.15
CA GLY A 65 4.74 -18.32 -2.88
C GLY A 65 4.00 -17.30 -2.01
N ASN A 66 4.53 -17.05 -0.81
CA ASN A 66 3.95 -16.12 0.18
C ASN A 66 4.15 -14.62 -0.15
N LYS A 67 4.30 -14.30 -1.44
CA LYS A 67 4.56 -12.97 -1.99
C LYS A 67 3.55 -12.70 -3.10
N GLY A 68 3.17 -11.44 -3.25
CA GLY A 68 2.14 -11.07 -4.22
C GLY A 68 1.50 -9.74 -3.93
N GLY A 69 0.34 -9.54 -4.54
CA GLY A 69 -0.52 -8.40 -4.32
C GLY A 69 -1.99 -8.81 -4.18
N ALA A 70 -2.71 -8.12 -3.31
CA ALA A 70 -4.16 -8.11 -3.26
C ALA A 70 -4.64 -6.71 -3.66
N ALA A 71 -5.64 -6.62 -4.53
CA ALA A 71 -6.18 -5.35 -4.98
C ALA A 71 -7.69 -5.29 -4.86
N VAL A 72 -8.19 -4.10 -4.57
CA VAL A 72 -9.61 -3.76 -4.56
C VAL A 72 -9.80 -2.51 -5.39
N ARG A 73 -10.73 -2.55 -6.35
CA ARG A 73 -11.22 -1.37 -7.06
C ARG A 73 -12.65 -1.09 -6.67
N LEU A 74 -13.03 0.18 -6.67
CA LEU A 74 -14.42 0.61 -6.56
C LEU A 74 -14.63 1.93 -7.29
N ARG A 75 -15.89 2.21 -7.59
CA ARG A 75 -16.35 3.56 -7.92
C ARG A 75 -16.93 4.18 -6.66
N PHE A 76 -16.38 5.31 -6.23
CA PHE A 76 -16.89 6.11 -5.12
C PHE A 76 -17.43 7.43 -5.68
N TYR A 77 -18.74 7.66 -5.50
CA TYR A 77 -19.47 8.65 -6.29
C TYR A 77 -19.26 8.41 -7.80
N ASP A 78 -18.60 9.32 -8.51
CA ASP A 78 -18.28 9.22 -9.94
C ASP A 78 -16.77 9.19 -10.21
N SER A 79 -15.99 8.89 -9.18
CA SER A 79 -14.55 8.66 -9.28
C SER A 79 -14.20 7.19 -9.07
N THR A 80 -13.19 6.72 -9.79
CA THR A 80 -12.68 5.34 -9.69
C THR A 80 -11.43 5.28 -8.82
N LEU A 81 -11.44 4.39 -7.83
CA LEU A 81 -10.33 4.19 -6.89
C LEU A 81 -9.84 2.74 -6.99
N CYS A 82 -8.53 2.55 -6.92
CA CYS A 82 -7.89 1.25 -6.82
C CYS A 82 -6.87 1.24 -5.67
N PHE A 83 -6.99 0.26 -4.79
CA PHE A 83 -6.07 0.01 -3.69
C PHE A 83 -5.34 -1.29 -3.96
N VAL A 84 -4.00 -1.28 -3.89
CA VAL A 84 -3.15 -2.47 -4.05
C VAL A 84 -2.30 -2.62 -2.79
N CYS A 85 -2.41 -3.75 -2.10
CA CYS A 85 -1.53 -4.13 -0.99
C CYS A 85 -0.58 -5.22 -1.46
N ALA A 86 0.72 -4.96 -1.41
CA ALA A 86 1.75 -5.87 -1.90
C ALA A 86 2.73 -6.30 -0.79
N HIS A 87 3.24 -7.52 -0.93
CA HIS A 87 4.37 -8.03 -0.17
C HIS A 87 5.38 -8.59 -1.17
N LEU A 88 6.46 -7.84 -1.40
CA LEU A 88 7.45 -8.13 -2.46
C LEU A 88 8.65 -8.92 -1.94
N ALA A 89 9.48 -9.42 -2.85
CA ALA A 89 10.67 -10.20 -2.55
C ALA A 89 11.57 -9.56 -1.48
N ALA A 90 11.94 -10.37 -0.48
CA ALA A 90 12.79 -9.94 0.62
C ALA A 90 14.28 -9.92 0.24
N HIS A 91 15.12 -9.53 1.21
CA HIS A 91 16.59 -9.48 1.15
C HIS A 91 17.17 -8.26 0.43
N ARG A 92 18.29 -7.74 0.96
CA ARG A 92 18.85 -6.42 0.57
C ARG A 92 19.30 -6.42 -0.88
N GLU A 93 19.90 -7.51 -1.31
CA GLU A 93 20.43 -7.77 -2.66
C GLU A 93 19.35 -7.94 -3.73
N ASN A 94 18.12 -8.31 -3.36
CA ASN A 94 17.11 -8.75 -4.33
C ASN A 94 16.24 -7.60 -4.90
N VAL A 95 16.88 -6.51 -5.34
CA VAL A 95 16.17 -5.37 -5.94
C VAL A 95 15.46 -5.78 -7.23
N VAL A 96 16.14 -6.55 -8.09
CA VAL A 96 15.58 -7.03 -9.36
C VAL A 96 14.35 -7.91 -9.14
N GLY A 97 14.34 -8.77 -8.11
CA GLY A 97 13.18 -9.57 -7.74
C GLY A 97 11.98 -8.70 -7.35
N ARG A 98 12.20 -7.65 -6.54
CA ARG A 98 11.12 -6.70 -6.18
C ARG A 98 10.56 -5.95 -7.38
N ASN A 99 11.42 -5.51 -8.29
CA ASN A 99 10.99 -4.86 -9.53
C ASN A 99 10.16 -5.81 -10.39
N THR A 100 10.60 -7.07 -10.53
CA THR A 100 9.88 -8.13 -11.24
C THR A 100 8.54 -8.44 -10.59
N ASP A 101 8.48 -8.56 -9.27
CA ASP A 101 7.26 -8.79 -8.51
C ASP A 101 6.23 -7.67 -8.74
N TYR A 102 6.67 -6.40 -8.69
CA TYR A 102 5.83 -5.24 -9.01
C TYR A 102 5.23 -5.35 -10.42
N LEU A 103 6.05 -5.62 -11.44
CA LEU A 103 5.59 -5.76 -12.82
C LEU A 103 4.62 -6.94 -13.00
N ASN A 104 4.88 -8.06 -12.33
CA ASN A 104 4.00 -9.22 -12.35
C ASN A 104 2.64 -8.93 -11.71
N ILE A 105 2.61 -8.26 -10.56
CA ILE A 105 1.35 -7.83 -9.93
C ILE A 105 0.58 -6.90 -10.86
N LEU A 106 1.27 -5.93 -11.47
CA LEU A 106 0.67 -4.97 -12.39
C LEU A 106 0.02 -5.63 -13.62
N GLY A 107 0.67 -6.67 -14.17
CA GLY A 107 0.18 -7.40 -15.35
C GLY A 107 -0.86 -8.49 -15.07
N LYS A 108 -0.79 -9.14 -13.89
CA LYS A 108 -1.66 -10.28 -13.54
C LYS A 108 -2.98 -9.89 -12.89
N ILE A 109 -3.04 -8.75 -12.21
CA ILE A 109 -4.28 -8.31 -11.58
C ILE A 109 -5.28 -7.85 -12.64
N GLN A 110 -6.38 -8.60 -12.74
CA GLN A 110 -7.53 -8.28 -13.58
C GLN A 110 -8.81 -8.35 -12.74
N PHE A 111 -9.68 -7.35 -12.87
CA PHE A 111 -10.90 -7.24 -12.07
C PHE A 111 -12.10 -7.85 -12.83
N SER A 112 -12.21 -9.18 -12.86
CA SER A 112 -13.36 -9.88 -13.48
C SER A 112 -14.52 -10.08 -12.51
N ASP A 113 -15.73 -10.26 -13.05
CA ASP A 113 -16.96 -10.56 -12.28
C ASP A 113 -17.03 -12.01 -11.78
N THR A 114 -16.15 -12.88 -12.23
CA THR A 114 -16.06 -14.26 -11.76
C THR A 114 -15.32 -14.30 -10.43
N GLU A 115 -16.06 -14.48 -9.34
CA GLU A 115 -15.57 -14.46 -7.95
C GLU A 115 -14.48 -15.52 -7.64
N GLU A 116 -14.15 -16.42 -8.56
CA GLU A 116 -13.34 -17.63 -8.32
C GLU A 116 -12.15 -17.88 -9.29
N ALA A 117 -11.86 -17.00 -10.25
CA ALA A 117 -10.96 -17.38 -11.37
C ALA A 117 -9.42 -17.32 -11.11
N ASN A 118 -8.95 -17.14 -9.87
CA ASN A 118 -7.50 -16.92 -9.60
C ASN A 118 -6.80 -18.03 -8.80
N TYR A 119 -7.31 -19.26 -8.87
CA TYR A 119 -6.47 -20.44 -8.62
C TYR A 119 -6.43 -21.26 -9.91
N THR A 120 -5.23 -21.38 -10.48
CA THR A 120 -4.86 -22.18 -11.65
C THR A 120 -5.55 -21.82 -12.96
N ASN A 121 -4.88 -21.05 -13.82
CA ASN A 121 -5.02 -21.16 -15.28
C ASN A 121 -3.71 -20.70 -15.94
N ASP A 122 -2.71 -21.57 -15.93
CA ASP A 122 -1.51 -21.48 -16.78
C ASP A 122 -1.81 -22.06 -18.18
N ASP A 123 -2.87 -21.57 -18.84
CA ASP A 123 -3.09 -21.87 -20.26
C ASP A 123 -2.70 -20.65 -21.11
N PRO A 124 -1.56 -20.68 -21.82
CA PRO A 124 -1.14 -19.59 -22.71
C PRO A 124 -2.01 -19.46 -23.97
N SER A 125 -2.95 -20.37 -24.21
CA SER A 125 -3.80 -20.42 -25.41
C SER A 125 -5.23 -19.91 -25.20
N ALA A 126 -5.61 -19.54 -23.96
CA ALA A 126 -6.88 -18.91 -23.70
C ALA A 126 -6.86 -17.43 -24.17
N PRO A 127 -7.88 -16.95 -24.92
CA PRO A 127 -7.95 -15.55 -25.32
C PRO A 127 -8.10 -14.67 -24.07
N SER A 128 -6.99 -14.08 -23.62
CA SER A 128 -6.96 -13.07 -22.56
C SER A 128 -7.46 -11.73 -23.10
N SER A 129 -8.76 -11.69 -23.34
CA SER A 129 -9.47 -10.48 -23.75
C SER A 129 -10.84 -10.50 -23.09
N THR A 130 -10.87 -10.36 -21.76
CA THR A 130 -12.02 -9.78 -21.09
C THR A 130 -12.04 -8.29 -21.44
N CYS A 131 -12.73 -8.00 -22.53
CA CYS A 131 -12.98 -6.67 -23.03
C CYS A 131 -13.73 -5.83 -21.98
N GLY A 132 -13.10 -4.75 -21.48
CA GLY A 132 -13.81 -3.62 -20.87
C GLY A 132 -13.45 -3.23 -19.44
N GLU A 133 -12.82 -4.10 -18.64
CA GLU A 133 -12.46 -3.74 -17.26
C GLU A 133 -11.13 -2.95 -17.17
N PRO A 134 -11.04 -1.90 -16.34
CA PRO A 134 -9.84 -1.09 -16.24
C PRO A 134 -8.72 -1.87 -15.54
N SER A 135 -7.50 -1.78 -16.10
CA SER A 135 -6.29 -2.19 -15.39
C SER A 135 -6.08 -1.34 -14.11
N ILE A 136 -5.18 -1.78 -13.22
CA ILE A 136 -4.84 -1.02 -12.00
C ILE A 136 -4.59 0.47 -12.31
N LEU A 137 -3.77 0.77 -13.32
CA LEU A 137 -3.38 2.14 -13.66
C LEU A 137 -4.48 2.97 -14.35
N ASN A 138 -5.59 2.35 -14.74
CA ASN A 138 -6.69 3.02 -15.44
C ASN A 138 -7.75 3.62 -14.51
N HIS A 139 -7.49 3.72 -13.21
CA HIS A 139 -8.38 4.36 -12.23
C HIS A 139 -8.02 5.85 -12.06
N ASP A 140 -8.98 6.67 -11.62
CA ASP A 140 -8.73 8.10 -11.32
C ASP A 140 -7.70 8.24 -10.20
N PHE A 141 -7.79 7.35 -9.20
CA PHE A 141 -6.87 7.27 -8.06
C PHE A 141 -6.38 5.84 -7.87
N VAL A 142 -5.08 5.68 -7.69
CA VAL A 142 -4.44 4.39 -7.36
C VAL A 142 -3.59 4.59 -6.11
N PHE A 143 -3.80 3.75 -5.10
CA PHE A 143 -2.98 3.69 -3.89
C PHE A 143 -2.25 2.35 -3.86
N TRP A 144 -0.92 2.40 -3.78
CA TRP A 144 -0.06 1.23 -3.72
C TRP A 144 0.62 1.19 -2.35
N ILE A 145 0.30 0.17 -1.55
CA ILE A 145 0.68 0.05 -0.15
C ILE A 145 1.31 -1.31 0.15
N GLY A 146 1.98 -1.42 1.30
CA GLY A 146 2.37 -2.70 1.89
C GLY A 146 3.86 -2.82 2.19
N ASP A 147 4.31 -4.04 2.45
CA ASP A 147 5.72 -4.37 2.66
C ASP A 147 6.40 -4.56 1.29
N LEU A 148 6.86 -3.44 0.73
CA LEU A 148 7.55 -3.42 -0.55
C LEU A 148 8.99 -3.95 -0.44
N ASN A 149 9.48 -4.18 0.79
CA ASN A 149 10.76 -4.84 1.10
C ASN A 149 12.03 -4.21 0.51
N TYR A 150 11.96 -3.02 -0.09
CA TYR A 150 13.15 -2.27 -0.49
C TYR A 150 13.95 -1.86 0.74
N ARG A 151 15.28 -1.87 0.61
CA ARG A 151 16.23 -1.67 1.70
C ARG A 151 17.10 -0.44 1.46
N ILE A 152 18.00 -0.17 2.39
CA ILE A 152 19.12 0.76 2.15
C ILE A 152 20.16 0.06 1.26
N GLN A 153 20.72 0.77 0.27
CA GLN A 153 21.81 0.29 -0.60
C GLN A 153 22.98 -0.28 0.21
N ASP A 154 23.69 -1.27 -0.32
CA ASP A 154 24.77 -1.99 0.36
C ASP A 154 26.14 -1.31 0.34
N ASP A 155 26.21 -0.11 -0.24
CA ASP A 155 27.36 0.80 -0.20
C ASP A 155 27.61 1.42 1.19
N ILE A 156 26.70 1.22 2.14
CA ILE A 156 26.81 1.61 3.55
C ILE A 156 26.72 0.38 4.47
N SER A 157 27.62 0.32 5.47
CA SER A 157 27.68 -0.82 6.40
C SER A 157 26.41 -0.91 7.25
N THR A 158 26.09 -2.12 7.71
CA THR A 158 24.90 -2.33 8.55
C THR A 158 25.01 -1.56 9.87
N GLU A 159 26.21 -1.50 10.43
CA GLU A 159 26.56 -0.78 11.65
C GLU A 159 26.30 0.72 11.49
N GLU A 160 26.66 1.27 10.33
CA GLU A 160 26.46 2.69 10.04
C GLU A 160 24.97 3.02 9.84
N VAL A 161 24.21 2.13 9.18
CA VAL A 161 22.75 2.31 9.08
C VAL A 161 22.12 2.34 10.47
N PHE A 162 22.55 1.49 11.40
CA PHE A 162 22.08 1.56 12.78
C PHE A 162 22.45 2.87 13.46
N ARG A 163 23.71 3.31 13.32
CA ARG A 163 24.20 4.56 13.92
C ARG A 163 23.33 5.74 13.50
N VAL A 164 23.01 5.86 12.21
CA VAL A 164 22.18 6.95 11.68
C VAL A 164 20.73 6.80 12.12
N ALA A 165 20.15 5.59 12.00
CA ALA A 165 18.75 5.33 12.33
C ALA A 165 18.42 5.59 13.82
N GLU A 166 19.37 5.34 14.72
CA GLU A 166 19.21 5.51 16.17
C GLU A 166 19.68 6.88 16.69
N SER A 167 20.26 7.72 15.82
CA SER A 167 20.86 9.00 16.23
C SER A 167 19.86 10.02 16.76
N GLY A 168 18.58 9.90 16.42
CA GLY A 168 17.57 10.94 16.62
C GLY A 168 17.79 12.19 15.75
N GLY A 169 18.77 12.16 14.84
CA GLY A 169 19.11 13.24 13.93
C GLY A 169 18.52 13.06 12.52
N PRO A 170 18.96 13.89 11.56
CA PRO A 170 18.48 13.83 10.18
C PRO A 170 18.74 12.47 9.52
N LEU A 171 17.71 11.93 8.85
CA LEU A 171 17.76 10.63 8.15
C LEU A 171 18.11 10.77 6.66
N THR A 172 18.45 11.98 6.20
CA THR A 172 18.69 12.31 4.79
C THR A 172 19.71 11.38 4.11
N GLU A 173 20.75 10.99 4.84
CA GLU A 173 21.78 10.08 4.35
C GLU A 173 21.20 8.69 3.98
N LEU A 174 20.30 8.16 4.80
CA LEU A 174 19.64 6.89 4.54
C LEU A 174 18.59 7.03 3.44
N VAL A 175 17.83 8.13 3.43
CA VAL A 175 16.82 8.39 2.39
C VAL A 175 17.46 8.47 1.00
N GLN A 176 18.64 9.07 0.87
CA GLN A 176 19.37 9.11 -0.40
C GLN A 176 19.82 7.71 -0.89
N ARG A 177 19.94 6.75 0.03
CA ARG A 177 20.32 5.35 -0.24
C ARG A 177 19.12 4.40 -0.21
N ASP A 178 17.91 4.90 -0.13
CA ASP A 178 16.70 4.09 -0.16
C ASP A 178 16.50 3.49 -1.56
N GLN A 179 16.49 2.17 -1.67
CA GLN A 179 16.42 1.46 -2.95
C GLN A 179 15.12 1.78 -3.71
N LEU A 180 13.96 1.91 -3.04
CA LEU A 180 12.71 2.22 -3.72
C LEU A 180 12.77 3.60 -4.36
N SER A 181 13.29 4.58 -3.63
CA SER A 181 13.45 5.97 -4.08
C SER A 181 14.38 6.05 -5.28
N ILE A 182 15.48 5.29 -5.27
CA ILE A 182 16.42 5.19 -6.40
C ILE A 182 15.75 4.54 -7.61
N GLU A 183 15.08 3.40 -7.44
CA GLU A 183 14.45 2.67 -8.55
C GLU A 183 13.27 3.43 -9.17
N ARG A 184 12.52 4.19 -8.36
CA ARG A 184 11.50 5.14 -8.85
C ARG A 184 12.12 6.27 -9.68
N LYS A 185 13.21 6.89 -9.20
CA LYS A 185 13.94 7.94 -9.94
C LYS A 185 14.52 7.43 -11.26
N ARG A 186 14.92 6.16 -11.33
CA ARG A 186 15.39 5.49 -12.55
C ARG A 186 14.24 5.10 -13.49
N GLY A 187 13.00 5.19 -13.04
CA GLY A 187 11.83 4.77 -13.81
C GLY A 187 11.62 3.25 -13.85
N ASN A 188 12.26 2.47 -13.00
CA ASN A 188 12.14 1.00 -13.05
C ASN A 188 10.81 0.50 -12.47
N VAL A 189 10.25 1.22 -11.48
CA VAL A 189 9.01 0.87 -10.79
C VAL A 189 8.18 2.10 -10.47
N LEU A 190 6.86 1.92 -10.31
CA LEU A 190 5.94 2.92 -9.77
C LEU A 190 6.04 4.30 -10.46
N GLN A 191 6.18 4.30 -11.79
CA GLN A 191 6.31 5.53 -12.58
C GLN A 191 5.05 6.41 -12.48
N GLY A 192 5.28 7.69 -12.17
CA GLY A 192 4.22 8.68 -11.95
C GLY A 192 3.40 8.45 -10.68
N PHE A 193 3.85 7.58 -9.77
CA PHE A 193 3.38 7.57 -8.40
C PHE A 193 4.17 8.58 -7.58
N GLU A 194 3.49 9.22 -6.65
CA GLU A 194 4.01 10.11 -5.62
C GLU A 194 4.15 9.36 -4.28
N GLU A 195 5.00 9.91 -3.41
CA GLU A 195 5.19 9.43 -2.04
C GLU A 195 5.53 10.60 -1.12
N GLY A 196 5.09 10.55 0.14
CA GLY A 196 5.46 11.54 1.14
C GLY A 196 6.92 11.43 1.57
N GLU A 197 7.45 12.49 2.17
CA GLU A 197 8.80 12.50 2.70
C GLU A 197 8.95 11.54 3.90
N LEU A 198 10.07 10.81 3.96
CA LEU A 198 10.38 9.84 5.01
C LEU A 198 10.96 10.54 6.24
N HIS A 199 10.09 11.17 7.03
CA HIS A 199 10.46 11.87 8.28
C HIS A 199 10.49 10.99 9.52
N PHE A 200 10.05 9.74 9.41
CA PHE A 200 10.04 8.77 10.50
C PHE A 200 11.18 7.75 10.37
N PRO A 201 11.65 7.16 11.50
CA PRO A 201 12.71 6.15 11.47
C PRO A 201 12.34 4.93 10.61
N PRO A 202 13.34 4.20 10.07
CA PRO A 202 13.11 2.94 9.38
C PRO A 202 12.21 1.99 10.20
N THR A 203 11.19 1.43 9.56
CA THR A 203 10.11 0.66 10.19
C THR A 203 10.44 -0.79 10.42
N TYR A 204 11.58 -1.25 9.91
CA TYR A 204 12.09 -2.62 10.00
C TYR A 204 13.59 -2.57 10.34
N LYS A 205 14.20 -3.49 11.09
CA LYS A 205 13.64 -4.65 11.81
C LYS A 205 13.76 -4.47 13.32
N TYR A 206 12.63 -4.54 14.03
CA TYR A 206 12.58 -4.43 15.48
C TYR A 206 12.55 -5.78 16.19
N GLN A 207 12.86 -5.78 17.48
CA GLN A 207 12.53 -6.91 18.35
C GLN A 207 11.06 -6.80 18.71
N ALA A 208 10.26 -7.81 18.34
CA ALA A 208 8.84 -7.85 18.67
C ALA A 208 8.63 -7.69 20.19
N GLY A 209 7.66 -6.86 20.56
CA GLY A 209 7.40 -6.42 21.93
C GLY A 209 8.14 -5.13 22.33
N THR A 210 9.06 -4.60 21.51
CA THR A 210 9.90 -3.45 21.88
C THR A 210 9.97 -2.36 20.80
N SER A 211 10.58 -1.24 21.14
CA SER A 211 10.99 -0.18 20.19
C SER A 211 12.49 -0.23 19.87
N ILE A 212 13.15 -1.37 20.14
CA ILE A 212 14.59 -1.56 19.92
C ILE A 212 14.78 -2.35 18.62
N TYR A 213 15.72 -1.91 17.79
CA TYR A 213 16.08 -2.68 16.60
C TYR A 213 16.67 -4.06 16.95
N GLU A 214 16.46 -5.05 16.08
CA GLU A 214 16.95 -6.41 16.28
C GLU A 214 18.47 -6.49 16.03
N LYS A 215 19.22 -6.56 17.14
CA LYS A 215 20.68 -6.70 17.18
C LYS A 215 21.14 -7.88 18.03
N ARG A 216 20.21 -8.72 18.50
CA ARG A 216 20.58 -9.81 19.41
C ARG A 216 21.45 -10.84 18.69
N PRO A 217 22.53 -11.34 19.31
CA PRO A 217 23.51 -12.21 18.64
C PRO A 217 22.93 -13.48 18.01
N GLU A 218 21.83 -14.00 18.56
CA GLU A 218 21.13 -15.19 18.06
C GLU A 218 20.28 -14.96 16.80
N LYS A 219 20.16 -13.70 16.34
CA LYS A 219 19.39 -13.33 15.14
C LYS A 219 20.32 -12.84 14.04
N LYS A 220 19.98 -13.18 12.79
CA LYS A 220 20.66 -12.60 11.62
C LYS A 220 20.49 -11.08 11.64
N LEU A 221 21.61 -10.37 11.75
CA LEU A 221 21.65 -8.92 11.71
C LEU A 221 21.12 -8.40 10.36
N ARG A 222 20.18 -7.45 10.40
CA ARG A 222 19.61 -6.81 9.23
C ARG A 222 19.64 -5.30 9.44
N ALA A 223 20.21 -4.58 8.48
CA ALA A 223 20.19 -3.12 8.49
C ALA A 223 18.74 -2.60 8.54
N PRO A 224 18.48 -1.55 9.34
CA PRO A 224 17.19 -0.88 9.34
C PRO A 224 16.77 -0.43 7.94
N ALA A 225 15.48 -0.51 7.60
CA ALA A 225 14.94 -0.11 6.30
C ALA A 225 13.47 0.34 6.36
N TRP A 226 13.08 1.20 5.43
CA TRP A 226 11.68 1.53 5.15
C TRP A 226 11.09 0.51 4.18
N CYS A 227 10.73 -0.65 4.72
CA CYS A 227 10.08 -1.72 3.99
C CYS A 227 8.61 -1.41 3.69
N ASP A 228 7.93 -0.74 4.63
CA ASP A 228 6.50 -0.49 4.65
C ASP A 228 6.18 0.88 4.05
N ARG A 229 5.48 0.94 2.91
CA ARG A 229 5.36 2.15 2.10
C ARG A 229 3.92 2.42 1.65
N ILE A 230 3.61 3.70 1.43
CA ILE A 230 2.33 4.14 0.86
C ILE A 230 2.61 5.12 -0.26
N LEU A 231 2.25 4.74 -1.49
CA LEU A 231 2.38 5.56 -2.68
C LEU A 231 1.02 5.78 -3.32
N TRP A 232 0.87 6.86 -4.06
CA TRP A 232 -0.38 7.14 -4.77
C TRP A 232 -0.12 7.68 -6.18
N LYS A 233 -1.09 7.52 -7.06
CA LYS A 233 -1.14 8.11 -8.39
C LYS A 233 -2.55 8.62 -8.64
N ALA A 234 -2.64 9.83 -9.20
CA ALA A 234 -3.91 10.40 -9.61
C ALA A 234 -3.82 10.84 -11.08
N LYS A 235 -4.91 10.69 -11.83
CA LYS A 235 -4.99 11.23 -13.20
C LYS A 235 -4.94 12.76 -13.21
N ALA A 236 -5.48 13.38 -12.15
CA ALA A 236 -5.48 14.82 -11.91
C ALA A 236 -4.74 15.07 -10.57
N PRO A 237 -3.41 15.26 -10.56
CA PRO A 237 -2.61 15.35 -9.34
C PRO A 237 -3.09 16.41 -8.34
N GLU A 238 -3.65 17.52 -8.82
CA GLU A 238 -4.21 18.61 -8.02
C GLU A 238 -5.42 18.22 -7.17
N THR A 239 -6.04 17.07 -7.47
CA THR A 239 -7.21 16.56 -6.73
C THR A 239 -6.84 15.71 -5.52
N VAL A 240 -5.55 15.49 -5.26
CA VAL A 240 -5.05 14.72 -4.11
C VAL A 240 -4.04 15.54 -3.33
N SER A 241 -4.25 15.67 -2.02
CA SER A 241 -3.31 16.30 -1.11
C SER A 241 -3.01 15.37 0.06
N LEU A 242 -1.73 15.04 0.25
CA LEU A 242 -1.24 14.28 1.40
C LEU A 242 -1.24 15.20 2.63
N GLN A 243 -2.00 14.83 3.66
CA GLN A 243 -2.09 15.55 4.92
C GLN A 243 -1.08 15.06 5.95
N GLN A 244 -0.82 13.76 5.96
CA GLN A 244 0.11 13.14 6.91
C GLN A 244 0.65 11.83 6.33
N TYR A 245 1.92 11.54 6.58
CA TYR A 245 2.57 10.27 6.29
C TYR A 245 3.55 9.95 7.42
N ASP A 246 3.28 8.90 8.19
CA ASP A 246 4.04 8.63 9.42
C ASP A 246 3.98 7.14 9.81
N ALA A 247 4.86 6.74 10.72
CA ALA A 247 4.88 5.42 11.35
C ALA A 247 4.41 5.48 12.80
N VAL A 248 3.69 4.45 13.23
CA VAL A 248 3.20 4.30 14.61
C VAL A 248 4.27 3.61 15.46
N MET A 249 5.26 4.38 15.90
CA MET A 249 6.44 3.87 16.63
C MET A 249 6.12 3.24 17.99
N GLY A 250 4.97 3.61 18.58
CA GLY A 250 4.50 3.08 19.87
C GLY A 250 3.84 1.70 19.79
N LEU A 251 3.54 1.19 18.59
CA LEU A 251 2.95 -0.13 18.42
C LEU A 251 4.05 -1.17 18.17
N ASN A 252 4.21 -2.07 19.14
CA ASN A 252 5.38 -2.96 19.22
C ASN A 252 5.06 -4.44 18.98
N LEU A 253 3.87 -4.78 18.48
CA LEU A 253 3.43 -6.18 18.34
C LEU A 253 4.22 -6.98 17.30
N SER A 254 4.86 -6.30 16.35
CA SER A 254 5.59 -6.89 15.23
C SER A 254 7.05 -6.43 15.22
N ASP A 255 7.88 -7.10 14.42
CA ASP A 255 9.20 -6.61 14.03
C ASP A 255 9.15 -5.48 12.99
N HIS A 256 7.95 -5.15 12.50
CA HIS A 256 7.64 -3.96 11.71
C HIS A 256 6.83 -2.93 12.51
N LYS A 257 6.96 -1.64 12.16
CA LYS A 257 6.11 -0.56 12.66
C LYS A 257 5.00 -0.24 11.65
N PRO A 258 3.72 -0.12 12.08
CA PRO A 258 2.65 0.26 11.17
C PRO A 258 2.90 1.63 10.53
N VAL A 259 2.66 1.75 9.23
CA VAL A 259 2.72 3.02 8.49
C VAL A 259 1.31 3.45 8.11
N HIS A 260 1.05 4.74 8.16
CA HIS A 260 -0.24 5.31 7.79
C HIS A 260 -0.08 6.59 6.98
N ALA A 261 -1.09 6.90 6.18
CA ALA A 261 -1.19 8.16 5.48
C ALA A 261 -2.64 8.66 5.48
N PHE A 262 -2.79 9.98 5.53
CA PHE A 262 -4.08 10.67 5.41
C PHE A 262 -4.08 11.54 4.16
N PHE A 263 -5.15 11.48 3.39
CA PHE A 263 -5.28 12.20 2.13
C PHE A 263 -6.60 12.95 2.08
N ASP A 264 -6.56 14.17 1.56
CA ASP A 264 -7.73 14.84 1.02
C ASP A 264 -7.82 14.52 -0.47
N VAL A 265 -8.93 13.91 -0.88
CA VAL A 265 -9.17 13.48 -2.27
C VAL A 265 -10.48 14.08 -2.77
N GLN A 266 -10.40 14.87 -3.84
CA GLN A 266 -11.58 15.45 -4.49
C GLN A 266 -12.20 14.45 -5.46
N VAL A 267 -13.36 13.91 -5.09
CA VAL A 267 -14.11 12.97 -5.94
C VAL A 267 -15.20 13.67 -6.75
N LYS A 268 -15.48 13.16 -7.94
CA LYS A 268 -16.52 13.68 -8.84
C LYS A 268 -17.89 13.24 -8.33
N HIS A 269 -18.88 14.13 -8.42
CA HIS A 269 -20.27 13.82 -8.14
C HIS A 269 -21.21 14.49 -9.17
N GLN A 270 -21.82 13.68 -10.02
CA GLN A 270 -22.83 14.07 -10.98
C GLN A 270 -24.21 13.93 -10.34
N VAL A 271 -24.82 15.08 -10.05
CA VAL A 271 -26.22 15.12 -9.61
C VAL A 271 -27.10 15.02 -10.86
N MET A 272 -27.85 13.92 -11.00
CA MET A 272 -28.87 13.81 -12.04
C MET A 272 -29.91 14.92 -11.85
N ALA A 273 -29.99 15.86 -12.80
CA ALA A 273 -31.05 16.86 -12.78
C ALA A 273 -32.41 16.14 -12.78
N LYS A 274 -33.29 16.47 -11.82
CA LYS A 274 -34.69 16.04 -11.88
C LYS A 274 -35.24 16.51 -13.22
N LYS A 275 -35.56 15.59 -14.13
CA LYS A 275 -36.40 15.90 -15.29
C LYS A 275 -37.71 16.45 -14.73
N ASN A 276 -37.85 17.77 -14.71
CA ASN A 276 -39.15 18.40 -14.50
C ASN A 276 -40.05 17.86 -15.60
N LYS A 277 -41.00 17.00 -15.23
CA LYS A 277 -42.16 16.72 -16.07
C LYS A 277 -42.84 18.07 -16.26
N VAL A 278 -42.65 18.67 -17.42
CA VAL A 278 -43.57 19.70 -17.90
C VAL A 278 -44.84 18.93 -18.24
N SER A 279 -45.81 19.04 -17.33
CA SER A 279 -47.19 18.59 -17.50
C SER A 279 -47.87 19.33 -18.65
#